data_AF-A0A0F9JML9-F1
#
_entry.id   AF-A0A0F9JML9-F1
#
_cell.length_a   1.000
_cell.length_b   1.000
_cell.length_c   1.000
_cell.angle_alpha   90.00
_cell.angle_beta   90.00
_cell.angle_gamma   90.00
#
_symmetry.space_group_name_H-M   'P 1'
#
loop_
_entity.id
_entity.type
_entity.pdbx_description
1 polymer ?
#
loop_
_entity_poly.entity_id
_entity_poly.type
_entity_poly.pdbx_seq_one_letter_code
_entity_poly.pdbx_strand_id
1 'polypeptide(L)'
;MVYQFRGKISKGNWSLNPGQPFDAFVAGKSDGNYYLELHKDKGAPKTSPQQGYYYGVVVPHTLKALKEQGNEDVVLTIGKGFKHLPLMKENIDQLLKGLWARDTDNKVKSKADFSLDEYSELIDISIQWVAKYLSYVIPPPDINWRQNE
;
A
#
# COMPACT_ATOMS: atom_id res chain seq x y z
N MET A 1 -2.09 -14.03 -0.69
CA MET A 1 -2.41 -14.02 0.76
C MET A 1 -1.11 -14.26 1.50
N VAL A 2 -0.64 -13.32 2.32
CA VAL A 2 0.60 -13.45 3.10
C VAL A 2 0.21 -13.77 4.54
N TYR A 3 0.64 -14.92 5.06
CA TYR A 3 0.34 -15.32 6.44
C TYR A 3 1.31 -14.63 7.40
N GLN A 4 0.76 -14.01 8.45
CA GLN A 4 1.56 -13.33 9.47
C GLN A 4 1.57 -14.17 10.75
N PHE A 5 2.77 -14.58 11.18
CA PHE A 5 2.97 -15.33 12.42
C PHE A 5 3.57 -14.43 13.49
N ARG A 6 2.89 -14.32 14.64
CA ARG A 6 3.40 -13.57 15.79
C ARG A 6 4.31 -14.46 16.62
N GLY A 7 5.49 -13.96 16.95
CA GLY A 7 6.43 -14.65 17.82
C GLY A 7 7.28 -13.66 18.60
N LYS A 8 8.04 -14.18 19.57
CA LYS A 8 8.97 -13.42 20.40
C LYS A 8 10.38 -13.93 20.17
N ILE A 9 11.35 -13.02 20.07
CA ILE A 9 12.77 -13.37 20.09
C ILE A 9 13.26 -13.27 21.53
N SER A 10 13.86 -14.34 22.06
CA SER A 10 14.46 -14.40 23.39
C SER A 10 15.76 -15.20 23.34
N LYS A 11 16.88 -14.61 23.78
CA LYS A 11 18.21 -15.24 23.80
C LYS A 11 18.64 -15.84 22.45
N GLY A 12 18.33 -15.16 21.35
CA GLY A 12 18.66 -15.64 19.99
C GLY A 12 17.71 -16.71 19.44
N ASN A 13 16.79 -17.22 20.25
CA ASN A 13 15.77 -18.17 19.82
C ASN A 13 14.46 -17.43 19.50
N TRP A 14 13.80 -17.83 18.42
CA TRP A 14 12.48 -17.34 18.06
C TRP A 14 11.41 -18.35 18.50
N SER A 15 10.47 -17.90 19.32
CA SER A 15 9.31 -18.69 19.76
C SER A 15 8.05 -18.13 19.13
N LEU A 16 7.34 -18.94 18.34
CA LEU A 16 5.99 -18.62 17.88
C LEU A 16 5.04 -18.60 19.07
N ASN A 17 4.09 -17.66 19.11
CA ASN A 17 3.01 -17.72 20.09
C ASN A 17 2.14 -18.95 19.76
N PRO A 18 1.97 -19.91 20.69
CA PRO A 18 1.23 -21.13 20.41
C PRO A 18 -0.26 -20.78 20.22
N GLY A 19 -0.82 -21.19 19.09
CA GLY A 19 -2.22 -20.91 18.78
C GLY A 19 -2.60 -21.09 17.33
N GLN A 20 -2.31 -22.25 16.72
CA GLN A 20 -2.99 -22.86 15.56
C GLN A 20 -2.73 -22.46 14.08
N PRO A 21 -2.27 -21.27 13.62
CA PRO A 21 -2.15 -21.03 12.18
C PRO A 21 -0.89 -21.65 11.57
N PHE A 22 0.18 -21.87 12.35
CA PHE A 22 1.44 -22.38 11.80
C PHE A 22 1.36 -23.88 11.50
N ASP A 23 0.89 -24.67 12.47
CA ASP A 23 0.72 -26.12 12.28
C ASP A 23 -0.27 -26.42 11.14
N ALA A 24 -1.37 -25.67 11.06
CA ALA A 24 -2.33 -25.76 9.96
C ALA A 24 -1.75 -25.32 8.60
N PHE A 25 -0.83 -24.37 8.58
CA PHE A 25 -0.18 -23.89 7.36
C PHE A 25 0.85 -24.88 6.80
N VAL A 26 1.56 -25.59 7.68
CA VAL A 26 2.55 -26.61 7.31
C VAL A 26 1.86 -27.95 7.01
N ALA A 27 0.70 -28.22 7.62
CA ALA A 27 -0.09 -29.42 7.33
C ALA A 27 -0.46 -29.52 5.84
N GLY A 28 -0.01 -30.59 5.18
CA GLY A 28 -0.31 -30.87 3.78
C GLY A 28 0.65 -30.23 2.76
N LYS A 29 1.71 -29.56 3.21
CA LYS A 29 2.79 -29.13 2.33
C LYS A 29 3.74 -30.31 2.07
N SER A 30 4.12 -30.52 0.81
CA SER A 30 5.09 -31.55 0.42
C SER A 30 6.47 -31.24 0.98
N ASP A 31 7.28 -32.24 1.29
CA ASP A 31 8.65 -32.01 1.73
C ASP A 31 9.43 -31.17 0.70
N GLY A 32 10.11 -30.12 1.16
CA GLY A 32 10.80 -29.15 0.30
C GLY A 32 11.49 -28.02 1.08
N ASN A 33 12.22 -27.17 0.35
CA ASN A 33 12.89 -26.00 0.93
C ASN A 33 11.91 -24.83 1.02
N TYR A 34 11.56 -24.45 2.25
CA TYR A 34 10.72 -23.29 2.54
C TYR A 34 11.56 -22.14 3.09
N TYR A 35 11.26 -20.92 2.65
CA TYR A 35 11.85 -19.71 3.20
C TYR A 35 10.84 -19.02 4.11
N LEU A 36 11.29 -18.66 5.31
CA LEU A 36 10.52 -17.88 6.26
C LEU A 36 10.98 -16.44 6.18
N GLU A 37 10.15 -15.54 5.65
CA GLU A 37 10.43 -14.10 5.67
C GLU A 37 9.96 -13.50 6.99
N LEU A 38 10.91 -12.98 7.77
CA LEU A 38 10.67 -12.33 9.05
C LEU A 38 10.73 -10.82 8.90
N HIS A 39 9.64 -10.14 9.22
CA HIS A 39 9.62 -8.68 9.31
C HIS A 39 9.69 -8.25 10.78
N LYS A 40 10.69 -7.43 11.12
CA LYS A 40 10.77 -6.79 12.43
C LYS A 40 9.66 -5.74 12.53
N ASP A 41 8.77 -5.91 13.51
CA ASP A 41 7.70 -4.94 13.78
C ASP A 41 8.33 -3.64 14.28
N LYS A 42 8.48 -2.66 13.39
CA LYS A 42 9.08 -1.35 13.67
C LYS A 42 7.96 -0.37 14.03
N GLY A 43 7.43 -0.49 15.24
CA GLY A 43 6.33 0.36 15.72
C GLY A 43 5.01 0.06 15.03
N ALA A 44 3.91 0.55 15.60
CA ALA A 44 2.57 0.26 15.12
C ALA A 44 2.49 0.52 13.60
N PRO A 45 2.20 -0.50 12.77
CA PRO A 45 1.97 -0.27 11.36
C PRO A 45 0.89 0.81 11.26
N LYS A 46 1.07 1.76 10.33
CA LYS A 46 -0.05 2.60 9.85
C LYS A 46 -1.26 1.70 9.77
N THR A 47 -2.37 2.11 10.38
CA THR A 47 -3.49 1.20 10.61
C THR A 47 -3.80 0.46 9.31
N SER A 48 -3.77 -0.88 9.35
CA SER A 48 -4.05 -1.75 8.19
C SER A 48 -5.21 -1.23 7.30
N PRO A 49 -6.26 -0.59 7.85
CA PRO A 49 -7.31 0.06 7.07
C PRO A 49 -6.86 1.18 6.13
N GLN A 50 -5.99 2.13 6.54
CA GLN A 50 -5.57 3.24 5.68
C GLN A 50 -4.78 2.74 4.47
N GLN A 51 -3.87 1.80 4.69
CA GLN A 51 -3.14 1.15 3.59
C GLN A 51 -4.06 0.32 2.70
N GLY A 52 -5.02 -0.39 3.31
CA GLY A 52 -6.03 -1.15 2.59
C GLY A 52 -6.88 -0.26 1.69
N TYR A 53 -7.33 0.88 2.19
CA TYR A 53 -8.10 1.84 1.42
C TYR A 53 -7.26 2.49 0.30
N TYR A 54 -6.03 2.92 0.59
CA TYR A 54 -5.18 3.52 -0.43
C TYR A 54 -4.86 2.55 -1.59
N TYR A 55 -4.42 1.33 -1.29
CA TYR A 55 -4.05 0.35 -2.34
C TYR A 55 -5.23 -0.40 -2.93
N GLY A 56 -6.31 -0.60 -2.16
CA GLY A 56 -7.51 -1.33 -2.57
C GLY A 56 -8.52 -0.46 -3.30
N VAL A 57 -8.57 0.84 -3.00
CA VAL A 57 -9.57 1.77 -3.53
C VAL A 57 -8.91 2.92 -4.28
N VAL A 58 -8.08 3.74 -3.62
CA VAL A 58 -7.57 4.98 -4.23
C VAL A 58 -6.76 4.68 -5.50
N VAL A 59 -5.70 3.88 -5.41
CA VAL A 59 -4.82 3.57 -6.57
C VAL A 59 -5.59 2.91 -7.73
N PRO A 60 -6.42 1.87 -7.53
CA PRO A 60 -7.19 1.27 -8.61
C PRO A 60 -8.20 2.22 -9.26
N HIS A 61 -8.88 3.06 -8.48
CA HIS A 61 -9.84 4.03 -9.01
C HIS A 61 -9.15 5.14 -9.82
N THR A 62 -8.01 5.64 -9.35
CA THR A 62 -7.17 6.57 -10.14
C THR A 62 -6.72 5.96 -11.47
N LEU A 63 -6.25 4.71 -11.44
CA LEU A 63 -5.84 3.99 -12.64
C LEU A 63 -7.01 3.84 -13.63
N LYS A 64 -8.19 3.48 -13.13
CA LYS A 64 -9.41 3.36 -13.93
C LYS A 64 -9.77 4.70 -14.58
N ALA A 65 -9.81 5.77 -13.80
CA ALA A 65 -10.15 7.10 -14.28
C ALA A 65 -9.19 7.59 -15.38
N LEU A 66 -7.88 7.37 -15.22
CA LEU A 66 -6.89 7.73 -16.25
C LEU A 66 -7.10 6.95 -17.55
N LYS A 67 -7.40 5.65 -17.46
CA LYS A 67 -7.69 4.82 -18.64
C LYS A 67 -8.99 5.22 -19.34
N GLU A 68 -10.03 5.56 -18.58
CA GLU A 68 -11.32 6.02 -19.12
C GLU A 68 -11.20 7.35 -19.87
N GLN A 69 -10.24 8.20 -19.51
CA GLN A 69 -9.91 9.42 -20.23
C GLN A 69 -8.98 9.19 -21.44
N GLY A 70 -8.62 7.94 -21.75
CA GLY A 70 -7.78 7.60 -22.89
C GLY A 70 -6.29 7.84 -22.69
N ASN A 71 -5.82 7.96 -21.45
CA ASN A 71 -4.38 7.99 -21.18
C ASN A 71 -3.80 6.57 -21.33
N GLU A 72 -2.58 6.46 -21.86
CA GLU A 72 -1.86 5.19 -22.01
C GLU A 72 -0.64 5.10 -21.07
N ASP A 73 -0.09 6.25 -20.69
CA ASP A 73 1.07 6.40 -19.84
C ASP A 73 0.89 7.49 -18.78
N VAL A 74 1.83 7.52 -17.84
CA VAL A 74 2.03 8.62 -16.89
C VAL A 74 3.42 9.18 -17.09
N VAL A 75 3.51 10.51 -17.05
CA VAL A 75 4.77 11.22 -17.12
C VAL A 75 5.25 11.52 -15.71
N LEU A 76 6.34 10.89 -15.30
CA LEU A 76 7.00 11.20 -14.03
C LEU A 76 8.28 12.00 -14.27
N THR A 77 8.51 13.03 -13.46
CA THR A 77 9.77 13.74 -13.43
C THR A 77 10.77 12.94 -12.60
N ILE A 78 11.83 12.44 -13.22
CA ILE A 78 12.91 11.70 -12.56
C ILE A 78 14.21 12.47 -12.81
N GLY A 79 14.73 13.11 -11.75
CA GLY A 79 15.90 13.99 -11.86
C GLY A 79 15.59 15.23 -12.71
N LYS A 80 16.38 15.44 -13.78
CA LYS A 80 16.20 16.56 -14.73
C LYS A 80 15.34 16.20 -15.95
N GLY A 81 14.81 14.97 -16.02
CA GLY A 81 14.09 14.46 -17.19
C GLY A 81 12.65 14.06 -16.90
N PHE A 82 11.87 13.94 -17.97
CA PHE A 82 10.55 13.34 -17.96
C PHE A 82 10.64 11.91 -18.48
N LYS A 83 9.97 10.97 -17.81
CA LYS A 83 9.87 9.59 -18.25
C LYS A 83 8.41 9.19 -18.40
N HIS A 84 8.07 8.73 -19.59
CA HIS A 84 6.80 8.08 -19.89
C HIS A 84 6.84 6.66 -19.33
N LEU A 85 5.90 6.34 -18.46
CA LEU A 85 5.76 5.03 -17.83
C LEU A 85 4.36 4.49 -18.10
N PRO A 86 4.19 3.19 -18.38
CA PRO A 86 2.89 2.61 -18.68
C PRO A 86 1.93 2.76 -17.49
N LEU A 87 0.63 2.87 -17.76
CA LEU A 87 -0.41 2.91 -16.74
C LEU A 87 -0.57 1.59 -16.00
N MET A 88 0.17 1.45 -14.90
CA MET A 88 0.14 0.32 -13.96
C MET A 88 0.03 0.83 -12.53
N LYS A 89 -0.47 -0.01 -11.61
CA LYS A 89 -0.74 0.39 -10.21
C LYS A 89 0.50 0.95 -9.52
N GLU A 90 1.66 0.40 -9.81
CA GLU A 90 2.95 0.81 -9.25
C GLU A 90 3.32 2.23 -9.70
N ASN A 91 3.06 2.56 -10.97
CA ASN A 91 3.36 3.89 -11.51
C ASN A 91 2.33 4.94 -11.05
N ILE A 92 1.08 4.54 -10.82
CA ILE A 92 0.07 5.39 -10.17
C ILE A 92 0.45 5.68 -8.71
N ASP A 93 0.93 4.68 -7.96
CA ASP A 93 1.43 4.91 -6.60
C ASP A 93 2.57 5.93 -6.57
N GLN A 94 3.50 5.86 -7.53
CA GLN A 94 4.58 6.84 -7.66
C GLN A 94 4.06 8.23 -8.06
N LEU A 95 3.09 8.30 -8.98
CA LEU A 95 2.44 9.56 -9.36
C LEU A 95 1.80 10.24 -8.15
N LEU A 96 0.97 9.52 -7.39
CA LEU A 96 0.26 10.05 -6.24
C LEU A 96 1.22 10.51 -5.13
N LYS A 97 2.30 9.75 -4.87
CA LYS A 97 3.36 10.18 -3.94
C LYS A 97 4.13 11.40 -4.44
N GLY A 98 4.35 11.51 -5.75
CA GLY A 98 4.94 12.68 -6.38
C GLY A 98 4.06 13.93 -6.22
N LEU A 99 2.74 13.77 -6.36
CA LEU A 99 1.77 14.84 -6.13
C LEU A 99 1.78 15.30 -4.67
N TRP A 100 1.71 14.37 -3.71
CA TRP A 100 1.80 14.71 -2.28
C TRP A 100 3.12 15.42 -1.95
N ALA A 101 4.26 14.91 -2.43
CA ALA A 101 5.57 15.51 -2.21
C ALA A 101 5.62 16.95 -2.73
N ARG A 102 5.08 17.19 -3.93
CA ARG A 102 5.00 18.52 -4.54
C ARG A 102 4.09 19.46 -3.75
N ASP A 103 2.91 19.01 -3.35
CA ASP A 103 1.90 19.86 -2.70
C ASP A 103 2.24 20.16 -1.23
N THR A 104 3.09 19.35 -0.60
CA THR A 104 3.49 19.50 0.82
C THR A 104 4.93 19.98 1.02
N ASP A 105 5.63 20.34 -0.07
CA ASP A 105 7.07 20.68 -0.08
C ASP A 105 7.96 19.61 0.59
N ASN A 106 7.55 18.35 0.48
CA ASN A 106 8.27 17.19 1.00
C ASN A 106 9.00 16.44 -0.12
N LYS A 107 9.93 15.57 0.27
CA LYS A 107 10.52 14.60 -0.67
C LYS A 107 9.56 13.43 -0.87
N VAL A 108 9.61 12.80 -2.04
CA VAL A 108 8.93 11.51 -2.27
C VAL A 108 9.47 10.49 -1.26
N LYS A 109 8.56 9.93 -0.46
CA LYS A 109 8.90 8.98 0.61
C LYS A 109 8.59 7.55 0.20
N SER A 110 9.36 6.60 0.74
CA SER A 110 8.98 5.20 0.66
C SER A 110 7.80 4.92 1.60
N LYS A 111 7.07 3.83 1.37
CA LYS A 111 5.92 3.42 2.18
C LYS A 111 6.25 3.40 3.69
N ALA A 112 7.46 2.97 4.04
CA ALA A 112 7.91 2.82 5.41
C ALA A 112 8.12 4.16 6.13
N ASP A 113 8.38 5.23 5.38
CA ASP A 113 8.86 6.50 5.95
C ASP A 113 7.75 7.52 6.23
N PHE A 114 6.52 7.26 5.75
CA PHE A 114 5.38 8.12 6.05
C PHE A 114 4.96 7.99 7.54
N SER A 115 4.60 9.11 8.18
CA SER A 115 3.85 9.09 9.43
C SER A 115 2.38 8.71 9.19
N LEU A 116 1.57 8.60 10.24
CA LEU A 116 0.13 8.34 10.11
C LEU A 116 -0.61 9.54 9.50
N ASP A 117 -0.24 10.74 9.93
CA ASP A 117 -0.84 11.98 9.46
C ASP A 117 -0.46 12.25 8.00
N GLU A 118 0.82 12.08 7.65
CA GLU A 118 1.29 12.26 6.28
C GLU A 118 0.65 11.25 5.31
N TYR A 119 0.34 10.05 5.80
CA TYR A 119 -0.34 9.06 4.96
C TYR A 119 -1.82 9.37 4.77
N SER A 120 -2.46 10.00 5.76
CA SER A 120 -3.82 10.52 5.63
C SER A 120 -3.86 11.68 4.65
N GLU A 121 -2.90 12.59 4.75
CA GLU A 121 -2.73 13.70 3.82
C GLU A 121 -2.45 13.22 2.38
N LEU A 122 -1.62 12.18 2.21
CA LEU A 122 -1.42 11.54 0.90
C LEU A 122 -2.75 11.05 0.30
N ILE A 123 -3.60 10.39 1.10
CA ILE A 123 -4.91 9.91 0.66
C ILE A 123 -5.81 11.09 0.25
N ASP A 124 -5.88 12.13 1.09
CA ASP A 124 -6.74 13.29 0.84
C ASP A 124 -6.31 14.06 -0.41
N ILE A 125 -5.02 14.34 -0.57
CA ILE A 125 -4.47 14.99 -1.76
C ILE A 125 -4.75 14.14 -3.00
N SER A 126 -4.61 12.81 -2.91
CA SER A 126 -4.89 11.92 -4.03
C SER A 126 -6.36 12.00 -4.45
N ILE A 127 -7.30 11.93 -3.51
CA ILE A 127 -8.74 11.99 -3.78
C ILE A 127 -9.11 13.36 -4.38
N GLN A 128 -8.63 14.45 -3.79
CA GLN A 128 -8.90 15.80 -4.27
C GLN A 128 -8.36 16.01 -5.68
N TRP A 129 -7.14 15.52 -5.96
CA TRP A 129 -6.54 15.62 -7.28
C TRP A 129 -7.35 14.84 -8.33
N VAL A 130 -7.75 13.61 -8.01
CA VAL A 130 -8.57 12.78 -8.91
C VAL A 130 -9.94 13.43 -9.18
N ALA A 131 -10.59 13.96 -8.14
CA ALA A 131 -11.85 14.68 -8.31
C ALA A 131 -11.69 15.93 -9.19
N LYS A 132 -10.62 16.71 -8.96
CA LYS A 132 -10.39 17.98 -9.65
C LYS A 132 -9.95 17.82 -11.10
N TYR A 133 -9.04 16.89 -11.38
CA TYR A 133 -8.39 16.78 -12.68
C TYR A 133 -8.92 15.64 -13.53
N LEU A 134 -9.45 14.58 -12.90
CA LEU A 134 -10.03 13.45 -13.61
C LEU A 134 -11.56 13.46 -13.62
N SER A 135 -12.19 14.43 -12.93
CA SER A 135 -13.65 14.48 -12.75
C SER A 135 -14.22 13.16 -12.22
N TYR A 136 -13.46 12.47 -11.38
CA TYR A 136 -13.77 11.14 -10.88
C TYR A 136 -13.90 11.14 -9.37
N VAL A 137 -14.97 10.52 -8.84
CA VAL A 137 -15.21 10.43 -7.40
C VAL A 137 -14.73 9.07 -6.89
N ILE A 138 -13.70 9.09 -6.04
CA ILE A 138 -13.24 7.90 -5.34
C ILE A 138 -14.22 7.60 -4.19
N PRO A 139 -14.74 6.37 -4.08
CA PRO A 139 -15.70 6.04 -3.03
C PRO A 139 -15.05 6.12 -1.65
N PRO A 140 -15.78 6.54 -0.60
CA PRO A 140 -15.25 6.65 0.75
C PRO A 140 -14.83 5.28 1.30
N PRO A 141 -13.96 5.25 2.34
CA PRO A 141 -13.59 3.99 2.98
C PRO A 141 -14.83 3.31 3.56
N ASP A 142 -15.01 2.02 3.24
CA ASP A 142 -16.08 1.23 3.80
C ASP A 142 -15.82 1.00 5.29
N ILE A 143 -16.64 1.62 6.13
CA ILE A 143 -16.57 1.53 7.59
C ILE A 143 -17.07 0.18 8.12
N ASN A 144 -17.80 -0.58 7.30
CA ASN A 144 -18.48 -1.82 7.66
C ASN A 144 -17.80 -3.09 7.14
N TRP A 145 -16.57 -3.00 6.61
CA TRP A 145 -15.87 -4.14 6.00
C TRP A 145 -15.70 -5.36 6.92
N ARG A 146 -15.80 -5.20 8.25
CA ARG A 146 -15.73 -6.27 9.26
C ARG A 146 -17.07 -6.93 9.60
N GLN A 147 -18.20 -6.42 9.11
CA GLN A 147 -19.52 -7.01 9.41
C GLN A 147 -19.90 -8.16 8.47
N ASN A 148 -19.03 -8.48 7.50
CA ASN A 148 -19.26 -9.53 6.49
C ASN A 148 -18.26 -10.70 6.63
N GLU A 149 -17.57 -10.84 7.76
CA GLU A 149 -16.78 -12.05 8.10
C GLU A 149 -17.54 -12.96 9.07
#